data_AF-A0A9X2AXH3-F1
#
_entry.id   AF-A0A9X2AXH3-F1
#
_cell.length_a   1.000
_cell.length_b   1.000
_cell.length_c   1.000
_cell.angle_alpha   90.00
_cell.angle_beta   90.00
_cell.angle_gamma   90.00
#
_symmetry.space_group_name_H-M   'P 1'
#
loop_
_entity.id
_entity.type
_entity.pdbx_description
1 polymer ?
#
loop_
_entity_poly.entity_id
_entity_poly.type
_entity_poly.pdbx_seq_one_letter_code
_entity_poly.pdbx_strand_id
1 'polypeptide(L)' 'MCDNLWEPSTVYTGGDQVCWAGKLWQAKWWSQGDDPTKSGEWGVWTDLGEVTCSTN' A
#
# COMPACT_ATOMS: atom_id res chain seq x y z
N MET A 1 -7.86 11.31 -6.30
CA MET A 1 -8.76 10.50 -5.45
C MET A 1 -8.01 9.21 -5.16
N CYS A 2 -7.98 8.76 -3.90
CA CYS A 2 -7.40 7.46 -3.57
C CYS A 2 -8.50 6.42 -3.75
N ASP A 3 -8.57 5.80 -4.93
CA ASP A 3 -9.58 4.78 -5.19
C ASP A 3 -9.10 3.38 -4.76
N ASN A 4 -7.80 3.21 -4.47
CA ASN A 4 -7.18 1.94 -4.09
C ASN A 4 -6.66 1.94 -2.64
N LEU A 5 -7.52 2.20 -1.66
CA LEU A 5 -7.11 2.12 -0.24
C LEU A 5 -6.63 0.70 0.10
N TRP A 6 -5.61 0.60 0.94
CA TRP A 6 -5.16 -0.69 1.46
C TRP A 6 -6.25 -1.34 2.33
N GLU A 7 -6.51 -2.63 2.09
CA GLU A 7 -7.47 -3.42 2.83
C GLU A 7 -6.84 -4.73 3.32
N PRO A 8 -6.92 -5.06 4.63
CA PRO A 8 -6.32 -6.28 5.16
C PRO A 8 -7.00 -7.57 4.68
N SER A 9 -8.26 -7.49 4.25
CA SER A 9 -9.00 -8.61 3.64
C SER A 9 -8.55 -8.92 2.22
N THR A 10 -7.89 -7.97 1.56
CA THR A 10 -7.51 -8.07 0.15
C THR A 10 -6.13 -8.69 0.01
N VAL A 11 -6.01 -9.61 -0.94
CA VAL A 11 -4.73 -10.20 -1.32
C VAL A 11 -4.07 -9.28 -2.32
N TYR A 12 -2.83 -8.88 -2.03
CA TYR A 12 -2.00 -8.08 -2.92
C TYR A 12 -0.82 -8.90 -3.39
N THR A 13 -0.45 -8.72 -4.64
CA THR A 13 0.62 -9.46 -5.30
C THR A 13 1.70 -8.52 -5.80
N GLY A 14 2.85 -9.07 -6.23
CA GLY A 14 3.96 -8.27 -6.71
C GLY A 14 3.53 -7.37 -7.89
N GLY A 15 3.58 -6.05 -7.67
CA GLY A 15 3.13 -5.04 -8.63
C GLY A 15 1.82 -4.35 -8.25
N ASP A 16 1.05 -4.87 -7.29
CA ASP A 16 -0.17 -4.21 -6.82
C ASP A 16 0.16 -2.92 -6.04
N GLN A 17 -0.62 -1.87 -6.28
CA GLN A 17 -0.45 -0.57 -5.65
C GLN A 17 -1.67 -0.26 -4.77
N VAL A 18 -1.42 0.31 -3.60
CA VAL A 18 -2.44 0.73 -2.64
C VAL A 18 -2.07 2.06 -2.03
N CYS A 19 -3.06 2.84 -1.64
CA CYS A 19 -2.84 4.06 -0.89
C CYS A 19 -3.12 3.83 0.60
N TRP A 20 -2.16 4.22 1.43
CA TRP A 20 -2.27 4.11 2.87
C TRP A 20 -1.49 5.22 3.57
N ALA A 21 -2.09 5.83 4.60
CA ALA A 21 -1.50 6.95 5.36
C ALA A 21 -1.02 8.14 4.49
N GLY A 22 -1.74 8.45 3.41
CA GLY A 22 -1.37 9.55 2.48
C GLY A 22 -0.17 9.24 1.58
N LYS A 23 0.29 7.98 1.54
CA LYS A 23 1.36 7.50 0.67
C LYS A 23 0.87 6.37 -0.22
N LEU A 24 1.47 6.26 -1.40
CA LEU A 24 1.29 5.14 -2.30
C LEU A 24 2.29 4.06 -1.92
N TRP A 25 1.81 2.84 -1.80
CA TRP A 25 2.58 1.65 -1.46
C TRP A 25 2.42 0.62 -2.57
N GLN A 26 3.50 -0.09 -2.90
CA GLN A 26 3.49 -1.16 -3.89
C GLN A 26 3.94 -2.48 -3.28
N ALA A 27 3.12 -3.52 -3.43
CA ALA A 27 3.46 -4.86 -3.00
C ALA A 27 4.59 -5.42 -3.88
N LYS A 28 5.63 -5.96 -3.23
CA LYS A 28 6.78 -6.61 -3.89
C LYS A 28 6.50 -8.05 -4.23
N TRP A 29 5.68 -8.73 -3.43
CA TRP A 29 5.27 -10.12 -3.59
C TRP A 29 3.88 -10.32 -2.97
N TRP A 30 3.39 -11.57 -3.01
CA TRP A 30 2.10 -11.95 -2.44
C TRP A 30 2.04 -11.67 -0.93
N SER A 31 1.07 -10.88 -0.49
CA SER A 31 0.74 -10.66 0.92
C SER A 31 -0.76 -10.41 1.10
N GLN A 32 -1.25 -10.75 2.28
CA GLN A 32 -2.62 -10.54 2.68
C GLN A 32 -2.62 -10.08 4.13
N GLY A 33 -3.22 -8.92 4.42
CA GLY A 33 -3.30 -8.41 5.78
C GLY A 33 -2.03 -7.75 6.32
N ASP A 34 -0.93 -7.63 5.56
CA ASP A 34 0.23 -6.86 6.02
C ASP A 34 -0.01 -5.35 5.93
N ASP A 35 0.13 -4.68 7.07
CA ASP A 35 0.13 -3.22 7.18
C ASP A 35 1.30 -2.59 6.37
N PRO A 36 1.03 -1.75 5.36
CA PRO A 36 2.08 -1.07 4.59
C PRO A 36 2.93 -0.15 5.47
N THR A 37 2.30 0.52 6.42
CA THR A 37 2.98 1.39 7.40
C THR A 37 3.90 0.65 8.37
N LYS A 38 3.73 -0.66 8.54
CA LYS A 38 4.62 -1.50 9.36
C LYS A 38 5.63 -2.28 8.53
N SER A 39 5.49 -2.27 7.21
CA SER A 39 6.50 -2.81 6.32
C SER A 39 7.74 -1.93 6.39
N GLY A 40 8.80 -2.45 7.03
CA GLY A 40 10.11 -1.81 7.06
C GLY A 40 10.86 -1.94 5.74
N GLU A 41 12.16 -1.68 5.75
CA GLU A 41 13.04 -1.75 4.57
C GLU A 41 13.03 -3.12 3.85
N TRP A 42 12.71 -4.18 4.59
CA TRP A 42 12.55 -5.56 4.10
C TRP A 42 11.08 -6.01 4.02
N GLY A 43 10.14 -5.08 4.19
CA GLY A 43 8.72 -5.35 4.19
C GLY A 43 8.16 -5.66 2.80
N VAL A 44 6.92 -6.15 2.78
CA VAL A 44 6.24 -6.51 1.52
C VAL A 44 5.93 -5.26 0.70
N TRP A 45 5.70 -4.14 1.37
CA TRP A 45 5.30 -2.89 0.75
C TRP A 45 6.49 -1.97 0.51
N THR A 46 6.53 -1.39 -0.69
CA THR A 46 7.49 -0.36 -1.10
C THR A 46 6.78 0.99 -1.14
N ASP A 47 7.31 1.97 -0.41
CA ASP A 47 6.90 3.37 -0.53
C ASP A 47 7.19 3.88 -1.94
N LEU A 48 6.15 4.27 -2.66
CA LEU A 48 6.24 4.93 -3.96
C LEU A 48 6.16 6.46 -3.84
N GLY A 49 5.97 6.99 -2.64
CA GLY A 49 5.91 8.41 -2.36
C GLY A 49 4.52 8.87 -1.89
N GLU A 50 4.40 10.19 -1.73
CA GLU A 50 3.15 10.81 -1.27
C GLU A 50 2.13 10.83 -2.39
N VAL A 51 0.93 10.36 -2.07
CA VAL A 51 -0.21 10.43 -3.00
C VAL A 51 -1.06 11.62 -2.60
N THR A 52 -1.41 12.47 -3.57
CA THR A 52 -2.25 13.66 -3.38
C THR A 52 -3.73 13.30 -3.26
N CYS A 53 -4.04 12.28 -2.47
CA CYS A 53 -5.42 11.93 -2.21
C CYS A 53 -6.05 12.98 -1.33
N SER A 54 -6.72 13.91 -2.01
CA SER A 54 -7.53 14.94 -1.40
C SER A 54 -8.70 14.26 -0.72
N THR A 55 -8.62 14.10 0.60
CA THR A 55 -9.82 14.01 1.44
C THR A 55 -10.52 15.36 1.30
N ASN A 56 -11.67 15.37 0.64
CA ASN A 56 -12.57 16.53 0.67
C ASN A 56 -13.53 16.36 1.85
#